data_AF-A0A836S475-F1
#
_entry.id   AF-A0A836S475-F1
#
_cell.length_a   1.000
_cell.length_b   1.000
_cell.length_c   1.000
_cell.angle_alpha   90.00
_cell.angle_beta   90.00
_cell.angle_gamma   90.00
#
_symmetry.space_group_name_H-M   'P 1'
#
loop_
_entity.id
_entity.type
_entity.pdbx_description
1 polymer ?
#
loop_
_entity_poly.entity_id
_entity_poly.type
_entity_poly.pdbx_seq_one_letter_code
_entity_poly.pdbx_strand_id
1 'polypeptide(L)'
;MPAKKAKKPDFETALKELEKLLDNMESGELSLEESLKAFEQGVKLTAQCQKALSEAEQKVKILTEKNLEVDFITADQNTDE
;
A
#
# COMPACT_ATOMS: atom_id res chain seq x y z
N MET A 1 3.48 -0.43 28.93
CA MET A 1 2.43 -0.80 27.95
C MET A 1 2.73 -0.09 26.63
N PRO A 2 3.11 -0.76 25.53
CA PRO A 2 3.45 -0.05 24.29
C PRO A 2 2.20 0.23 23.45
N ALA A 3 2.11 1.46 22.98
CA ALA A 3 0.99 2.04 22.26
C ALA A 3 0.64 1.24 20.99
N LYS A 4 -0.65 0.91 20.86
CA LYS A 4 -1.31 0.35 19.68
C LYS A 4 -1.12 1.34 18.53
N LYS A 5 -0.07 1.15 17.71
CA LYS A 5 0.16 1.93 16.49
C LYS A 5 -1.13 1.89 15.69
N ALA A 6 -1.76 3.05 15.50
CA ALA A 6 -2.97 3.20 14.72
C ALA A 6 -2.75 2.51 13.37
N LYS A 7 -3.41 1.36 13.17
CA LYS A 7 -3.46 0.68 11.88
C LYS A 7 -3.97 1.71 10.89
N LYS A 8 -3.17 2.09 9.90
CA LYS A 8 -3.69 2.80 8.73
C LYS A 8 -4.82 1.92 8.17
N PRO A 9 -6.09 2.34 8.27
CA PRO A 9 -7.20 1.46 7.95
C PRO A 9 -7.45 1.32 6.45
N ASP A 10 -6.70 1.99 5.58
CA ASP A 10 -7.01 2.09 4.15
C ASP A 10 -6.73 0.81 3.34
N PHE A 11 -5.50 0.28 3.36
CA PHE A 11 -5.12 -0.77 2.39
C PHE A 11 -5.81 -2.12 2.68
N GLU A 12 -5.65 -2.64 3.88
CA GLU A 12 -6.18 -3.95 4.28
C GLU A 12 -7.71 -4.00 4.20
N THR A 13 -8.37 -2.87 4.46
CA THR A 13 -9.83 -2.77 4.37
C THR A 13 -10.27 -2.72 2.91
N ALA A 14 -9.65 -1.86 2.10
CA ALA A 14 -9.96 -1.76 0.67
C ALA A 14 -9.70 -3.08 -0.06
N LEU A 15 -8.64 -3.81 0.30
CA LEU A 15 -8.35 -5.12 -0.24
C LEU A 15 -9.43 -6.15 0.12
N LYS A 16 -9.86 -6.19 1.39
CA LYS A 16 -10.96 -7.09 1.81
C LYS A 16 -12.29 -6.76 1.18
N GLU A 17 -12.59 -5.49 0.95
CA GLU A 17 -13.80 -5.09 0.24
C GLU A 17 -13.72 -5.49 -1.23
N LEU A 18 -12.55 -5.40 -1.86
CA LEU A 18 -12.33 -5.83 -3.23
C LEU A 18 -12.49 -7.36 -3.36
N GLU A 19 -11.94 -8.14 -2.45
CA GLU A 19 -12.10 -9.60 -2.40
C GLU A 19 -13.59 -10.00 -2.32
N LYS A 20 -14.33 -9.40 -1.38
CA LYS A 20 -15.78 -9.66 -1.25
C LYS A 20 -16.57 -9.26 -2.50
N LEU A 21 -16.17 -8.17 -3.14
CA LEU A 21 -16.81 -7.70 -4.36
C LEU A 21 -16.56 -8.68 -5.51
N LEU A 22 -15.35 -9.23 -5.62
CA LEU A 22 -15.02 -10.28 -6.59
C LEU A 22 -15.81 -11.57 -6.30
N ASP A 23 -15.89 -12.02 -5.05
CA ASP A 23 -16.69 -13.19 -4.66
C ASP A 23 -18.16 -13.02 -5.09
N ASN A 24 -18.72 -11.84 -4.89
CA ASN A 24 -20.08 -11.53 -5.32
C ASN A 24 -20.21 -11.51 -6.86
N MET A 25 -19.19 -11.05 -7.59
CA MET A 25 -19.19 -11.07 -9.06
C MET A 25 -19.05 -12.49 -9.62
N GLU A 26 -18.29 -13.36 -8.96
CA GLU A 26 -18.12 -14.76 -9.34
C GLU A 26 -19.37 -15.61 -9.06
N SER A 27 -20.22 -15.20 -8.12
CA SER A 27 -21.50 -15.87 -7.83
C SER A 27 -22.44 -15.94 -9.06
N GLY A 28 -22.31 -14.99 -9.99
CA GLY A 28 -23.11 -14.93 -11.21
C GLY A 28 -24.57 -14.49 -11.00
N GLU A 29 -24.95 -14.09 -9.78
CA GLU A 29 -26.33 -13.67 -9.46
C GLU A 29 -26.61 -12.18 -9.71
N LEU A 30 -25.59 -11.40 -10.11
CA LEU A 30 -25.71 -9.96 -10.32
C LEU A 30 -26.46 -9.64 -11.62
N SER A 31 -27.42 -8.72 -11.54
CA SER A 31 -27.98 -8.10 -12.73
C SER A 31 -26.94 -7.25 -13.47
N LEU A 32 -27.24 -6.82 -14.70
CA LEU A 32 -26.35 -5.94 -15.47
C LEU A 32 -26.05 -4.62 -14.74
N GLU A 33 -27.05 -4.01 -14.12
CA GLU A 33 -26.88 -2.76 -13.38
C GLU A 33 -26.01 -2.96 -12.13
N GLU A 34 -26.20 -4.07 -11.42
CA GLU A 34 -25.39 -4.42 -10.25
C GLU A 34 -23.96 -4.76 -10.64
N SER A 35 -23.76 -5.44 -11.77
CA SER A 35 -22.44 -5.74 -12.33
C SER A 35 -21.66 -4.47 -12.68
N LEU A 36 -22.35 -3.45 -13.24
CA LEU A 36 -21.74 -2.15 -13.53
C LEU A 36 -21.37 -1.40 -12.24
N LYS A 37 -22.24 -1.43 -11.21
CA LYS A 37 -21.94 -0.82 -9.90
C LYS A 37 -20.76 -1.53 -9.21
N ALA A 38 -20.75 -2.86 -9.25
CA ALA A 38 -19.67 -3.66 -8.68
C ALA A 38 -18.34 -3.34 -9.38
N PHE A 39 -18.33 -3.25 -10.72
CA PHE A 39 -17.16 -2.85 -11.47
C PHE A 39 -16.65 -1.45 -11.09
N GLU A 40 -17.54 -0.45 -11.00
CA GLU A 40 -17.16 0.90 -10.58
C GLU A 40 -16.54 0.92 -9.18
N GLN A 41 -17.13 0.17 -8.24
CA GLN A 41 -16.57 0.01 -6.89
C GLN A 41 -15.21 -0.69 -6.91
N GLY A 42 -15.05 -1.76 -7.70
CA GLY A 42 -13.77 -2.48 -7.85
C GLY A 42 -12.65 -1.58 -8.39
N VAL A 43 -12.95 -0.72 -9.36
CA VAL A 43 -11.99 0.29 -9.87
C VAL A 43 -11.57 1.26 -8.78
N LYS A 44 -12.52 1.77 -7.98
CA LYS A 44 -12.23 2.70 -6.87
C LYS A 44 -11.36 2.03 -5.79
N LEU A 45 -11.69 0.80 -5.39
CA LEU A 45 -10.95 0.05 -4.38
C LEU A 45 -9.53 -0.26 -4.86
N THR A 46 -9.37 -0.67 -6.12
CA THR A 46 -8.04 -0.92 -6.73
C THR A 46 -7.19 0.35 -6.73
N ALA A 47 -7.76 1.50 -7.08
CA ALA A 47 -7.06 2.77 -7.06
C ALA A 47 -6.62 3.18 -5.63
N GLN A 48 -7.46 2.93 -4.63
CA GLN A 48 -7.10 3.16 -3.22
C GLN A 48 -5.94 2.27 -2.77
N CYS A 49 -5.99 0.97 -3.10
CA CYS A 49 -4.91 0.03 -2.81
C CYS A 49 -3.59 0.49 -3.43
N GLN A 50 -3.61 0.87 -4.71
CA GLN A 50 -2.41 1.31 -5.41
C GLN A 50 -1.84 2.62 -4.84
N LYS A 51 -2.70 3.56 -4.46
CA LYS A 51 -2.28 4.78 -3.77
C LYS A 51 -1.60 4.47 -2.43
N ALA A 52 -2.19 3.58 -1.62
CA ALA A 52 -1.61 3.21 -0.33
C ALA A 52 -0.25 2.51 -0.48
N LEU A 53 -0.08 1.66 -1.49
CA LEU A 53 1.22 1.04 -1.83
C LEU A 53 2.25 2.08 -2.27
N SER A 54 1.85 3.03 -3.13
CA SER A 54 2.72 4.11 -3.59
C SER A 54 3.21 4.99 -2.43
N GLU A 55 2.31 5.36 -1.51
CA GLU A 55 2.68 6.10 -0.30
C GLU A 55 3.64 5.32 0.61
N ALA A 56 3.44 4.00 0.72
CA ALA A 56 4.31 3.14 1.50
C ALA A 56 5.71 3.05 0.88
N GLU A 57 5.80 2.85 -0.45
CA GLU A 57 7.05 2.81 -1.20
C GLU A 57 7.82 4.14 -1.06
N GLN A 58 7.13 5.27 -1.24
CA GLN A 58 7.74 6.59 -1.06
C GLN A 58 8.28 6.76 0.37
N LYS A 59 7.54 6.31 1.38
CA LYS A 59 7.99 6.38 2.77
C LYS A 59 9.23 5.51 3.02
N VAL A 60 9.26 4.30 2.47
CA VAL A 60 10.44 3.42 2.54
C VAL A 60 11.63 4.09 1.86
N LYS A 61 11.45 4.63 0.66
CA LYS A 61 12.50 5.33 -0.08
C LYS A 61 13.10 6.48 0.73
N ILE A 62 12.27 7.36 1.30
CA ILE A 62 12.73 8.47 2.15
C ILE A 62 13.47 7.96 3.39
N LEU A 63 12.98 6.90 4.03
CA LEU A 63 13.65 6.33 5.20
C LEU A 63 15.01 5.73 4.83
N THR A 64 15.11 5.02 3.70
CA THR A 64 16.36 4.48 3.20
C THR A 64 17.34 5.58 2.81
N GLU A 65 16.90 6.62 2.09
CA GLU A 65 17.73 7.77 1.72
C GLU A 65 18.22 8.55 2.95
N LYS A 66 17.35 8.79 3.94
CA LYS A 66 17.74 9.42 5.21
C LYS A 66 18.66 8.56 6.07
N ASN A 67 18.54 7.23 5.98
CA ASN A 67 19.44 6.33 6.68
C ASN A 67 20.80 6.23 5.96
N LEU A 68 20.82 6.41 4.63
CA LEU A 68 22.04 6.51 3.83
C LEU A 68 22.81 7.82 4.09
N GLU A 69 22.16 8.93 4.47
CA GLU A 69 22.87 10.15 4.91
C GLU A 69 23.73 9.94 6.19
N VAL A 70 23.53 8.84 6.93
CA VAL A 70 24.28 8.53 8.16
C VAL A 70 25.49 7.62 7.91
N ASP A 71 25.62 6.99 6.73
CA ASP A 71 26.66 5.98 6.45
C ASP A 71 27.82 6.46 5.55
N PHE A 72 27.88 7.74 5.15
CA PHE A 72 28.95 8.24 4.26
C PHE A 72 30.05 9.10 4.93
N ILE A 73 30.14 9.18 6.27
CA ILE A 73 31.19 9.99 6.95
C ILE A 73 32.24 9.15 7.70
N THR A 74 32.16 7.81 7.78
CA THR A 74 33.15 7.01 8.53
C THR A 74 33.72 5.82 7.76
N ALA A 75 34.46 6.11 6.68
CA ALA A 75 35.55 5.30 6.11
C ALA A 75 36.06 6.13 4.92
N ASP A 76 37.25 6.70 4.85
CA ASP A 76 38.56 6.29 5.33
C ASP A 76 39.44 7.57 5.23
N GLN A 77 40.03 7.99 6.35
CA GLN A 77 41.21 8.86 6.35
C GLN A 77 42.37 7.96 6.80
N ASN A 78 43.34 7.79 5.90
CA ASN A 78 44.65 7.13 6.04
C ASN A 78 44.72 5.63 5.71
N THR A 79 45.26 5.32 4.53
CA THR A 79 46.45 4.45 4.45
C THR A 79 47.37 4.91 3.31
N ASP A 80 48.64 5.16 3.67
CA ASP A 80 49.85 5.45 2.88
C ASP A 80 49.86 5.06 1.38
N GLU A 81 50.28 6.02 0.54
CA GLU A 81 51.53 5.92 -0.25
C GLU A 81 52.16 7.31 -0.46
#